data_AF-A0A5E4PY62-F1
#
_entry.id   AF-A0A5E4PY62-F1
#
_cell.length_a   1.000
_cell.length_b   1.000
_cell.length_c   1.000
_cell.angle_alpha   90.00
_cell.angle_beta   90.00
_cell.angle_gamma   90.00
#
_symmetry.space_group_name_H-M   'P 1'
#
loop_
_entity.id
_entity.type
_entity.pdbx_description
1 polymer ?
#
loop_
_entity_poly.entity_id
_entity_poly.type
_entity_poly.pdbx_seq_one_letter_code
_entity_poly.pdbx_strand_id
1 'polypeptide(L)'
;MGKDYGEPIRYDPDFNGPVHNRSCTDILWLIVFILFLGAWGYVGYYSATRGSVEKLLAPIDSRGRRCGLDSGLEDKKYLMFFNIAKCLSPGTPITGCPTTQVCVENCPKTTTLIAKELAQNPNNFESLRASMVCVDEVNTQSMSSSQALQYMQEEKCAGFLLASQPVLFRCIGDLSTLQCKSSNTNTVARDDEACVRNPEAAQKTLLNSATALDSYVGWIAASWVTFFTRNERDTHILSSQIVQDLVQSRWYMAGALVAVVILCFIYILLLRWVVGPVVWLSIAGFLALLGFAMYLCYKNFEYYKANPVGLYQTTNLKGYAQSIFAKYETWLVLLIALAIIFVILLLVVIFLRSRITIAIALIREGSKAVTAIKTTVLFPIFPWILQCGVIAYGVLVLMFLMSIGDSAFRVVNFKNDTTCDCAGIYTEWSTCWVSFG
;
A
#
# COMPACT_ATOMS: atom_id res chain seq x y z
N MET A 1 -54.55 -33.16 18.00
CA MET A 1 -55.20 -32.02 17.31
C MET A 1 -54.57 -31.88 15.94
N GLY A 2 -55.23 -32.44 14.92
CA GLY A 2 -54.79 -32.37 13.53
C GLY A 2 -54.91 -30.93 13.03
N LYS A 3 -53.88 -30.42 12.35
CA LYS A 3 -53.97 -29.16 11.62
C LYS A 3 -54.67 -29.44 10.30
N ASP A 4 -55.88 -28.93 10.15
CA ASP A 4 -56.53 -28.77 8.86
C ASP A 4 -55.66 -27.86 8.00
N TYR A 5 -54.93 -28.45 7.06
CA TYR A 5 -54.38 -27.74 5.94
C TYR A 5 -55.55 -27.57 4.97
N GLY A 6 -56.08 -26.35 4.87
CA GLY A 6 -57.18 -26.03 3.96
C GLY A 6 -56.91 -26.46 2.51
N GLU A 7 -57.98 -26.52 1.72
CA GLU A 7 -57.91 -27.00 0.34
C GLU A 7 -56.88 -26.23 -0.51
N PRO A 8 -56.14 -26.93 -1.40
CA PRO A 8 -55.17 -26.28 -2.29
C PRO A 8 -55.87 -25.24 -3.17
N ILE A 9 -55.27 -24.04 -3.23
CA ILE A 9 -55.76 -22.92 -4.02
C ILE A 9 -55.85 -23.37 -5.50
N ARG A 10 -57.08 -23.37 -6.05
CA ARG A 10 -57.31 -23.69 -7.46
C ARG A 10 -56.85 -22.52 -8.32
N TYR A 11 -56.38 -22.82 -9.53
CA TYR A 11 -56.02 -21.81 -10.53
C TYR A 11 -57.25 -20.94 -10.81
N ASP A 12 -57.15 -19.68 -10.42
CA ASP A 12 -58.17 -18.65 -10.65
C ASP A 12 -57.76 -17.85 -11.90
N PRO A 13 -58.46 -18.01 -13.04
CA PRO A 13 -58.14 -17.31 -14.28
C PRO A 13 -58.38 -15.79 -14.18
N ASP A 14 -59.12 -15.31 -13.18
CA ASP A 14 -59.36 -13.89 -12.91
C ASP A 14 -58.42 -13.33 -11.83
N PHE A 15 -57.44 -14.13 -11.38
CA PHE A 15 -56.44 -13.69 -10.40
C PHE A 15 -55.46 -12.70 -11.02
N ASN A 16 -55.78 -11.41 -10.89
CA ASN A 16 -54.96 -10.29 -11.37
C ASN A 16 -53.70 -10.02 -10.53
N GLY A 17 -53.16 -11.03 -9.86
CA GLY A 17 -51.93 -10.96 -9.07
C GLY A 17 -51.95 -9.87 -7.98
N PRO A 18 -50.87 -9.74 -7.19
CA PRO A 18 -50.74 -8.70 -6.17
C PRO A 18 -50.34 -7.31 -6.75
N VAL A 19 -50.74 -6.97 -7.98
CA VAL A 19 -50.09 -5.89 -8.78
C VAL A 19 -51.05 -4.85 -9.36
N HIS A 20 -52.25 -4.65 -8.79
CA HIS A 20 -53.22 -3.74 -9.44
C HIS A 20 -52.97 -2.23 -9.22
N ASN A 21 -52.31 -1.83 -8.12
CA ASN A 21 -52.04 -0.42 -7.78
C ASN A 21 -50.61 -0.23 -7.24
N ARG A 22 -49.59 -0.28 -8.11
CA ARG A 22 -48.24 0.12 -7.73
C ARG A 22 -47.94 1.52 -8.26
N SER A 23 -47.84 2.51 -7.38
CA SER A 23 -47.16 3.77 -7.67
C SER A 23 -45.65 3.56 -7.60
N CYS A 24 -44.86 4.21 -8.46
CA CYS A 24 -43.40 4.10 -8.40
C CYS A 24 -42.91 4.64 -7.05
N THR A 25 -42.60 3.74 -6.12
CA THR A 25 -42.21 4.09 -4.74
C THR A 25 -40.76 4.59 -4.65
N ASP A 26 -39.99 4.51 -5.75
CA ASP A 26 -38.55 4.76 -5.76
C ASP A 26 -38.11 5.90 -6.70
N ILE A 27 -39.00 6.80 -7.12
CA ILE A 27 -38.61 7.94 -8.00
C ILE A 27 -37.55 8.82 -7.34
N LEU A 28 -37.72 9.14 -6.05
CA LEU A 28 -36.76 9.94 -5.30
C LEU A 28 -35.39 9.24 -5.21
N TRP A 29 -35.38 7.94 -4.89
CA TRP A 29 -34.15 7.16 -4.80
C TRP A 29 -33.46 6.99 -6.15
N LEU A 30 -34.24 6.87 -7.23
CA LEU A 30 -33.72 6.84 -8.60
C LEU A 30 -33.01 8.16 -8.95
N ILE A 31 -33.61 9.31 -8.60
CA ILE A 31 -32.99 10.62 -8.81
C ILE A 31 -31.68 10.72 -8.03
N VAL A 32 -31.68 10.35 -6.75
CA VAL A 32 -30.47 10.35 -5.90
C VAL A 32 -29.38 9.45 -6.51
N PHE A 33 -29.74 8.27 -7.00
CA PHE A 33 -28.81 7.34 -7.63
C PHE A 33 -28.21 7.91 -8.92
N ILE A 34 -29.02 8.52 -9.78
CA ILE A 34 -28.53 9.18 -11.02
C ILE A 34 -27.60 10.34 -10.68
N LEU A 35 -27.93 11.17 -9.68
CA LEU A 35 -27.06 12.25 -9.21
C LEU A 35 -25.74 11.71 -8.67
N PHE A 36 -25.77 10.61 -7.90
CA PHE A 36 -24.56 9.95 -7.41
C PHE A 36 -23.67 9.46 -8.56
N LEU A 37 -24.25 8.80 -9.57
CA LEU A 37 -23.50 8.36 -10.76
C LEU A 37 -22.93 9.55 -11.55
N GLY A 38 -23.70 10.63 -11.68
CA GLY A 38 -23.26 11.87 -12.32
C GLY A 38 -22.08 12.52 -11.58
N ALA A 39 -22.16 12.61 -10.25
CA ALA A 39 -21.06 13.11 -9.43
C ALA A 39 -19.81 12.23 -9.54
N TRP A 40 -19.99 10.90 -9.49
CA TRP A 40 -18.90 9.94 -9.62
C TRP A 40 -18.21 10.01 -10.99
N GLY A 41 -18.98 10.17 -12.06
CA GLY A 41 -18.46 10.42 -13.42
C GLY A 41 -17.77 11.78 -13.54
N TYR A 42 -18.34 12.83 -12.95
CA TYR A 42 -17.75 14.18 -12.95
C TYR A 42 -16.39 14.21 -12.24
N VAL A 43 -16.28 13.59 -11.07
CA VAL A 43 -14.99 13.47 -10.35
C VAL A 43 -13.98 12.70 -11.18
N GLY A 44 -14.40 11.63 -11.87
CA GLY A 44 -13.54 10.91 -12.81
C GLY A 44 -13.04 11.79 -13.95
N TYR A 45 -13.93 12.53 -14.60
CA TYR A 45 -13.58 13.47 -15.67
C TYR A 45 -12.66 14.60 -15.18
N TYR A 46 -12.99 15.23 -14.06
CA TYR A 46 -12.19 16.31 -13.47
C TYR A 46 -10.79 15.84 -13.10
N SER A 47 -10.69 14.64 -12.52
CA SER A 47 -9.40 14.05 -12.15
C SER A 47 -8.58 13.70 -13.39
N ALA A 48 -9.16 13.04 -14.39
CA ALA A 48 -8.45 12.63 -15.60
C ALA A 48 -7.94 13.81 -16.46
N THR A 49 -8.62 14.96 -16.43
CA THR A 49 -8.23 16.14 -17.22
C THR A 49 -7.13 16.98 -16.56
N ARG A 50 -7.00 16.93 -15.23
CA ARG A 50 -6.03 17.75 -14.48
C ARG A 50 -4.89 16.95 -13.86
N GLY A 51 -5.11 15.67 -13.57
CA GLY A 51 -4.12 14.77 -13.02
C GLY A 51 -3.28 14.10 -14.10
N SER A 52 -2.05 13.74 -13.77
CA SER A 52 -1.22 12.88 -14.60
C SER A 52 -0.59 11.78 -13.75
N VAL A 53 -0.81 10.52 -14.14
CA VAL A 53 -0.23 9.37 -13.42
C VAL A 53 1.30 9.41 -13.43
N GLU A 54 1.89 10.00 -14.48
CA GLU A 54 3.35 10.15 -14.62
C GLU A 54 3.96 11.00 -13.50
N LYS A 55 3.26 12.02 -12.99
CA LYS A 55 3.72 12.82 -11.83
C LYS A 55 3.91 11.97 -10.58
N LEU A 56 3.04 10.98 -10.37
CA LEU A 56 3.12 10.06 -9.23
C LEU A 56 4.22 9.01 -9.38
N LEU A 57 4.51 8.61 -10.62
CA LEU A 57 5.52 7.59 -10.93
C LEU A 57 6.93 8.18 -11.02
N ALA A 58 7.05 9.47 -11.30
CA ALA A 58 8.32 10.14 -11.43
C ALA A 58 9.09 10.11 -10.09
N PRO A 59 10.33 9.58 -10.10
CA PRO A 59 11.16 9.58 -8.90
C PRO A 59 11.65 11.00 -8.59
N ILE A 60 11.95 11.23 -7.32
CA ILE A 60 12.36 12.54 -6.79
C ILE A 60 13.84 12.49 -6.42
N ASP A 61 14.60 13.50 -6.84
CA ASP A 61 16.01 13.67 -6.48
C ASP A 61 16.20 14.14 -5.02
N SER A 62 17.44 14.22 -4.54
CA SER A 62 17.73 14.68 -3.17
C SER A 62 17.35 16.14 -2.90
N ARG A 63 17.10 16.95 -3.93
CA ARG A 63 16.65 18.35 -3.85
C ARG A 63 15.14 18.50 -4.00
N GLY A 64 14.40 17.40 -4.11
CA GLY A 64 12.95 17.43 -4.24
C GLY A 64 12.45 17.55 -5.68
N ARG A 65 13.32 17.50 -6.69
CA ARG A 65 12.90 17.67 -8.08
C ARG A 65 12.51 16.34 -8.73
N ARG A 66 11.47 16.34 -9.56
CA ARG A 66 10.95 15.15 -10.25
C ARG A 66 11.72 14.89 -11.55
N CYS A 67 12.32 13.71 -11.65
CA CYS A 67 13.01 13.27 -12.86
C CYS A 67 12.04 13.16 -14.04
N GLY A 68 12.36 13.73 -15.19
CA GLY A 68 11.55 13.68 -16.41
C GLY A 68 10.39 14.68 -16.50
N LEU A 69 10.20 15.55 -15.50
CA LEU A 69 9.06 16.48 -15.44
C LEU A 69 9.45 17.92 -15.10
N ASP A 70 10.37 18.11 -14.17
CA ASP A 70 10.78 19.46 -13.75
C ASP A 70 11.74 20.10 -14.76
N SER A 71 11.73 21.43 -14.82
CA SER A 71 12.56 22.22 -15.75
C SER A 71 14.06 21.88 -15.58
N GLY A 72 14.71 21.48 -16.68
CA GLY A 72 16.11 21.05 -16.70
C GLY A 72 16.32 19.54 -16.42
N LEU A 73 15.25 18.79 -16.17
CA LEU A 73 15.27 17.35 -15.90
C LEU A 73 14.36 16.55 -16.86
N GLU A 74 13.75 17.21 -17.86
CA GLU A 74 12.81 16.61 -18.83
C GLU A 74 13.41 15.40 -19.57
N ASP A 75 14.68 15.48 -19.95
CA ASP A 75 15.41 14.39 -20.62
C ASP A 75 15.96 13.35 -19.63
N LYS A 76 16.04 13.69 -18.33
CA LYS A 76 16.62 12.87 -17.26
C LYS A 76 15.54 12.11 -16.51
N LYS A 77 15.05 11.02 -17.08
CA LYS A 77 13.91 10.25 -16.54
C LYS A 77 14.26 9.28 -15.41
N TYR A 78 15.51 8.85 -15.27
CA TYR A 78 15.89 7.81 -14.31
C TYR A 78 16.56 8.39 -13.07
N LEU A 79 16.34 7.78 -11.90
CA LEU A 79 16.99 8.14 -10.64
C LEU A 79 18.17 7.21 -10.34
N MET A 80 19.34 7.80 -10.11
CA MET A 80 20.56 7.10 -9.71
C MET A 80 20.91 7.38 -8.25
N PHE A 81 21.38 6.34 -7.54
CA PHE A 81 21.88 6.43 -6.16
C PHE A 81 23.40 6.50 -6.16
N PHE A 82 23.99 7.40 -5.36
CA PHE A 82 25.45 7.46 -5.21
C PHE A 82 26.01 6.28 -4.44
N ASN A 83 25.27 5.79 -3.44
CA ASN A 83 25.69 4.63 -2.67
C ASN A 83 24.48 3.75 -2.28
N ILE A 84 24.07 2.88 -3.21
CA ILE A 84 22.93 1.99 -2.99
C ILE A 84 23.14 1.00 -1.83
N ALA A 85 24.37 0.77 -1.35
CA ALA A 85 24.62 -0.12 -0.22
C ALA A 85 24.08 0.44 1.11
N LYS A 86 24.04 1.78 1.27
CA LYS A 86 23.39 2.43 2.43
C LYS A 86 21.87 2.20 2.47
N CYS A 87 21.26 1.80 1.35
CA CYS A 87 19.84 1.42 1.28
C CYS A 87 19.55 0.03 1.84
N LEU A 88 20.56 -0.80 2.11
CA LEU A 88 20.40 -2.19 2.54
C LEU A 88 20.25 -2.35 4.06
N SER A 89 20.28 -1.26 4.82
CA SER A 89 20.10 -1.32 6.27
C SER A 89 18.68 -1.82 6.60
N PRO A 90 18.50 -2.73 7.58
CA PRO A 90 17.18 -3.21 7.95
C PRO A 90 16.27 -2.03 8.32
N GLY A 91 15.26 -1.74 7.51
CA GLY A 91 14.29 -0.66 7.73
C GLY A 91 14.41 0.57 6.83
N THR A 92 15.38 0.66 5.92
CA THR A 92 15.46 1.74 4.93
C THR A 92 14.86 1.32 3.59
N PRO A 93 13.74 1.89 3.14
CA PRO A 93 13.20 1.63 1.81
C PRO A 93 14.04 2.34 0.74
N ILE A 94 13.94 1.84 -0.49
CA ILE A 94 14.61 2.41 -1.68
C ILE A 94 14.24 3.89 -1.89
N THR A 95 13.05 4.29 -1.46
CA THR A 95 12.49 5.64 -1.46
C THR A 95 12.69 6.30 -0.08
N GLY A 96 13.94 6.61 0.27
CA GLY A 96 14.27 7.10 1.62
C GLY A 96 15.69 6.78 2.09
N CYS A 97 16.52 6.20 1.21
CA CYS A 97 17.92 5.95 1.51
C CYS A 97 18.63 7.24 1.93
N PRO A 98 19.48 7.20 2.97
CA PRO A 98 20.29 8.33 3.40
C PRO A 98 21.50 8.51 2.46
N THR A 99 21.22 8.72 1.18
CA THR A 99 22.21 8.85 0.11
C THR A 99 21.75 9.92 -0.86
N THR A 100 22.70 10.68 -1.38
CA THR A 100 22.44 11.58 -2.52
C THR A 100 21.92 10.79 -3.72
N GLN A 101 20.83 11.29 -4.29
CA GLN A 101 20.10 10.74 -5.44
C GLN A 101 20.00 11.84 -6.48
N VAL A 102 20.29 11.50 -7.73
CA VAL A 102 20.27 12.44 -8.86
C VAL A 102 19.59 11.82 -10.08
N CYS A 103 18.97 12.66 -10.90
CA CYS A 103 18.36 12.21 -12.14
C CYS A 103 19.40 12.08 -13.26
N VAL A 104 19.27 11.03 -14.07
CA VAL A 104 20.13 10.69 -15.20
C VAL A 104 19.27 10.31 -16.42
N GLU A 105 19.79 10.53 -17.62
CA GLU A 105 19.10 10.19 -18.88
C GLU A 105 19.04 8.68 -19.11
N ASN A 106 20.13 7.98 -18.77
CA ASN A 106 20.24 6.54 -18.95
C ASN A 106 20.99 5.93 -17.76
N CYS A 107 20.56 4.74 -17.34
CA CYS A 107 21.28 3.99 -16.32
C CYS A 107 22.66 3.52 -16.85
N PRO A 108 23.73 3.62 -16.04
CA PRO A 108 25.06 3.20 -16.44
C PRO A 108 25.11 1.71 -16.78
N LYS A 109 25.65 1.37 -17.95
CA LYS A 109 25.75 -0.02 -18.44
C LYS A 109 26.99 -0.77 -17.92
N THR A 110 28.03 -0.02 -17.53
CA THR A 110 29.32 -0.57 -17.11
C THR A 110 29.67 -0.07 -15.72
N THR A 111 30.31 -0.92 -14.91
CA THR A 111 30.77 -0.54 -13.58
C THR A 111 32.10 0.21 -13.67
N THR A 112 32.18 1.41 -13.11
CA THR A 112 33.39 2.24 -13.07
C THR A 112 33.66 2.73 -11.64
N LEU A 113 34.80 2.35 -11.07
CA LEU A 113 35.20 2.72 -9.71
C LEU A 113 36.05 4.00 -9.74
N ILE A 114 35.39 5.13 -9.93
CA ILE A 114 36.03 6.44 -10.17
C ILE A 114 37.00 6.81 -9.05
N ALA A 115 36.59 6.68 -7.78
CA ALA A 115 37.42 7.03 -6.64
C ALA A 115 38.72 6.20 -6.56
N LYS A 116 38.63 4.90 -6.89
CA LYS A 116 39.78 3.98 -6.87
C LYS A 116 40.73 4.23 -8.03
N GLU A 117 40.18 4.44 -9.23
CA GLU A 117 40.96 4.72 -10.43
C GLU A 117 41.74 6.03 -10.29
N LEU A 118 41.10 7.05 -9.72
CA LEU A 118 41.70 8.36 -9.51
C LEU A 118 42.77 8.36 -8.40
N ALA A 119 42.61 7.50 -7.38
CA ALA A 119 43.63 7.30 -6.35
C ALA A 119 44.88 6.57 -6.88
N GLN A 120 44.73 5.73 -7.92
CA GLN A 120 45.83 4.97 -8.51
C GLN A 120 46.52 5.72 -9.66
N ASN A 121 45.76 6.40 -10.52
CA ASN A 121 46.25 7.08 -11.72
C ASN A 121 45.58 8.47 -11.89
N PRO A 122 46.10 9.53 -11.25
CA PRO A 122 45.50 10.87 -11.29
C PRO A 122 45.47 11.51 -12.70
N ASN A 123 46.33 11.04 -13.62
CA ASN A 123 46.42 11.54 -14.99
C ASN A 123 45.28 11.07 -15.91
N ASN A 124 44.52 10.03 -15.52
CA ASN A 124 43.42 9.49 -16.33
C ASN A 124 42.08 10.23 -16.10
N PHE A 125 42.10 11.36 -15.38
CA PHE A 125 40.91 12.10 -14.98
C PHE A 125 40.04 12.55 -16.17
N GLU A 126 40.66 12.90 -17.30
CA GLU A 126 39.97 13.45 -18.46
C GLU A 126 39.01 12.42 -19.12
N SER A 127 39.38 11.14 -19.13
CA SER A 127 38.54 10.06 -19.65
C SER A 127 37.39 9.70 -18.69
N LEU A 128 37.65 9.75 -17.39
CA LEU A 128 36.67 9.48 -16.33
C LEU A 128 35.60 10.58 -16.22
N ARG A 129 35.98 11.83 -16.55
CA ARG A 129 35.14 13.02 -16.43
C ARG A 129 33.81 12.91 -17.18
N ALA A 130 33.81 12.30 -18.36
CA ALA A 130 32.61 12.13 -19.17
C ALA A 130 31.59 11.15 -18.56
N SER A 131 32.05 10.24 -17.70
CA SER A 131 31.19 9.25 -17.04
C SER A 131 30.72 9.70 -15.65
N MET A 132 31.37 10.70 -15.04
CA MET A 132 31.06 11.15 -13.69
C MET A 132 29.64 11.71 -13.59
N VAL A 133 28.93 11.27 -12.55
CA VAL A 133 27.59 11.74 -12.21
C VAL A 133 27.68 12.52 -10.89
N CYS A 134 27.32 13.81 -10.94
CA CYS A 134 27.36 14.74 -9.81
C CYS A 134 26.03 15.50 -9.69
N VAL A 135 25.84 16.18 -8.56
CA VAL A 135 24.75 17.17 -8.38
C VAL A 135 24.95 18.36 -9.32
N ASP A 136 23.87 19.03 -9.74
CA ASP A 136 23.98 20.07 -10.79
C ASP A 136 24.77 21.34 -10.35
N GLU A 137 25.03 21.52 -9.05
CA GLU A 137 25.87 22.62 -8.53
C GLU A 137 27.36 22.42 -8.85
N VAL A 138 27.76 21.20 -9.20
CA VAL A 138 29.14 20.87 -9.55
C VAL A 138 29.30 20.89 -11.06
N ASN A 139 30.07 21.86 -11.56
CA ASN A 139 30.48 21.86 -12.95
C ASN A 139 31.61 20.84 -13.16
N THR A 140 31.26 19.68 -13.73
CA THR A 140 32.22 18.62 -14.06
C THR A 140 33.28 19.07 -15.05
N GLN A 141 33.07 20.16 -15.78
CA GLN A 141 33.99 20.64 -16.82
C GLN A 141 35.13 21.54 -16.33
N SER A 142 34.98 22.17 -15.17
CA SER A 142 36.00 23.08 -14.61
C SER A 142 36.75 22.49 -13.41
N MET A 143 36.39 21.27 -13.00
CA MET A 143 36.88 20.63 -11.79
C MET A 143 38.26 19.97 -11.98
N SER A 144 39.14 20.11 -10.99
CA SER A 144 40.42 19.39 -10.93
C SER A 144 40.29 17.98 -10.32
N SER A 145 41.30 17.13 -10.51
CA SER A 145 41.32 15.77 -9.94
C SER A 145 41.24 15.74 -8.40
N SER A 146 41.86 16.72 -7.72
CA SER A 146 41.79 16.84 -6.25
C SER A 146 40.41 17.30 -5.76
N GLN A 147 39.77 18.23 -6.48
CA GLN A 147 38.41 18.67 -6.18
C GLN A 147 37.38 17.55 -6.38
N ALA A 148 37.58 16.70 -7.40
CA ALA A 148 36.73 15.54 -7.63
C ALA A 148 36.74 14.56 -6.44
N LEU A 149 37.92 14.28 -5.88
CA LEU A 149 38.05 13.45 -4.67
C LEU A 149 37.33 14.06 -3.48
N GLN A 150 37.43 15.37 -3.30
CA GLN A 150 36.73 16.08 -2.23
C GLN A 150 35.21 16.02 -2.40
N TYR A 151 34.69 16.24 -3.61
CA TYR A 151 33.24 16.16 -3.87
C TYR A 151 32.68 14.75 -3.77
N MET A 152 33.48 13.71 -4.01
CA MET A 152 33.08 12.33 -3.73
C MET A 152 32.98 12.07 -2.22
N GLN A 153 33.88 12.66 -1.42
CA GLN A 153 33.80 12.57 0.06
C GLN A 153 32.64 13.37 0.65
N GLU A 154 32.29 14.50 0.03
CA GLU A 154 31.15 15.35 0.44
C GLU A 154 29.80 14.85 -0.12
N GLU A 155 29.73 13.66 -0.72
CA GLU A 155 28.53 13.09 -1.37
C GLU A 155 27.89 13.99 -2.45
N LYS A 156 28.69 14.84 -3.09
CA LYS A 156 28.28 15.70 -4.23
C LYS A 156 28.48 15.02 -5.58
N CYS A 157 29.38 14.05 -5.66
CA CYS A 157 29.61 13.21 -6.83
C CYS A 157 29.60 11.72 -6.46
N ALA A 158 29.14 10.88 -7.39
CA ALA A 158 29.19 9.43 -7.22
C ALA A 158 30.64 8.92 -7.22
N GLY A 159 31.05 8.27 -6.14
CA GLY A 159 32.39 7.66 -6.02
C GLY A 159 32.61 6.46 -6.95
N PHE A 160 31.51 5.82 -7.36
CA PHE A 160 31.48 4.69 -8.25
C PHE A 160 30.16 4.67 -9.02
N LEU A 161 30.18 4.14 -10.23
CA LEU A 161 28.98 3.85 -11.03
C LEU A 161 28.89 2.33 -11.15
N LEU A 162 27.74 1.76 -10.86
CA LEU A 162 27.51 0.31 -11.01
C LEU A 162 26.77 0.06 -12.32
N ALA A 163 27.12 -1.00 -13.03
CA ALA A 163 26.32 -1.51 -14.13
C ALA A 163 24.90 -1.78 -13.61
N SER A 164 23.90 -1.10 -14.16
CA SER A 164 22.55 -1.04 -13.61
C SER A 164 21.48 -1.16 -14.68
N GLN A 165 20.32 -1.68 -14.27
CA GLN A 165 19.13 -1.78 -15.11
C GLN A 165 18.03 -0.86 -14.58
N PRO A 166 17.25 -0.23 -15.47
CA PRO A 166 16.12 0.59 -15.07
C PRO A 166 14.95 -0.28 -14.58
N VAL A 167 14.47 -0.01 -13.36
CA VAL A 167 13.25 -0.60 -12.79
C VAL A 167 12.42 0.54 -12.18
N LEU A 168 11.20 0.78 -12.70
CA LEU A 168 10.31 1.88 -12.28
C LEU A 168 11.02 3.25 -12.23
N PHE A 169 11.70 3.63 -13.31
CA PHE A 169 12.51 4.84 -13.41
C PHE A 169 13.68 4.95 -12.40
N ARG A 170 14.11 3.86 -11.76
CA ARG A 170 15.28 3.84 -10.85
C ARG A 170 16.37 2.93 -11.38
N CYS A 171 17.63 3.33 -11.24
CA CYS A 171 18.78 2.53 -11.64
C CYS A 171 19.20 1.60 -10.51
N ILE A 172 18.98 0.29 -10.68
CA ILE A 172 19.40 -0.74 -9.72
C ILE A 172 20.64 -1.43 -10.24
N GLY A 173 21.76 -1.20 -9.55
CA GLY A 173 23.08 -1.70 -9.90
C GLY A 173 23.34 -3.14 -9.47
N ASP A 174 24.24 -3.81 -10.20
CA ASP A 174 24.91 -5.02 -9.74
C ASP A 174 25.84 -4.69 -8.58
N LEU A 175 25.65 -5.40 -7.47
CA LEU A 175 26.35 -5.18 -6.20
C LEU A 175 27.57 -6.08 -6.03
N SER A 176 27.87 -6.94 -7.02
CA SER A 176 28.99 -7.87 -7.03
C SER A 176 30.33 -7.19 -6.75
N THR A 177 30.51 -5.93 -7.18
CA THR A 177 31.75 -5.16 -6.99
C THR A 177 31.90 -4.50 -5.62
N LEU A 178 30.85 -4.51 -4.79
CA LEU A 178 30.84 -3.93 -3.43
C LEU A 178 31.01 -4.98 -2.33
N GLN A 179 31.51 -6.17 -2.66
CA GLN A 179 31.72 -7.25 -1.68
C GLN A 179 32.65 -6.83 -0.54
N CYS A 180 32.21 -7.03 0.71
CA CYS A 180 33.09 -6.88 1.86
C CYS A 180 34.27 -7.85 1.75
N LYS A 181 35.50 -7.33 1.70
CA LYS A 181 36.70 -8.16 1.89
C LYS A 181 36.71 -8.63 3.35
N SER A 182 36.58 -9.93 3.58
CA SER A 182 36.80 -10.52 4.90
C SER A 182 38.28 -10.40 5.24
N SER A 183 38.68 -9.30 5.88
CA SER A 183 40.04 -9.17 6.40
C SER A 183 40.12 -9.94 7.71
N ASN A 184 40.91 -11.01 7.75
CA ASN A 184 41.29 -11.73 8.97
C ASN A 184 42.29 -10.93 9.84
N THR A 185 42.10 -9.62 9.94
CA THR A 185 42.89 -8.74 10.80
C THR A 185 41.93 -7.86 11.57
N ASN A 186 42.17 -7.74 12.89
CA ASN A 186 41.43 -6.91 13.84
C ASN A 186 41.58 -5.40 13.58
N THR A 187 41.55 -4.99 12.32
CA THR A 187 41.41 -3.60 11.89
C THR A 187 39.94 -3.37 11.67
N VAL A 188 39.30 -2.76 12.68
CA VAL A 188 37.95 -2.20 12.60
C VAL A 188 37.83 -1.46 11.26
N ALA A 189 36.96 -1.96 10.38
CA ALA A 189 36.65 -1.30 9.13
C ALA A 189 36.20 0.13 9.44
N ARG A 190 36.80 1.12 8.79
CA ARG A 190 36.38 2.52 8.88
C ARG A 190 34.89 2.59 8.51
N ASP A 191 34.09 3.26 9.35
CA ASP A 191 32.62 3.38 9.25
C ASP A 191 32.09 3.98 7.91
N ASP A 192 32.97 4.41 7.00
CA ASP A 192 32.60 5.19 5.80
C ASP A 192 32.54 4.38 4.49
N GLU A 193 32.99 3.12 4.47
CA GLU A 193 32.98 2.29 3.25
C GLU A 193 31.86 1.24 3.30
N ALA A 194 30.68 1.59 2.77
CA ALA A 194 29.52 0.71 2.74
C ALA A 194 29.78 -0.51 1.84
N CYS A 195 30.18 -1.63 2.44
CA CYS A 195 30.40 -2.90 1.76
C CYS A 195 29.22 -3.86 2.00
N VAL A 196 29.01 -4.80 1.08
CA VAL A 196 27.91 -5.76 1.10
C VAL A 196 28.44 -7.17 1.31
N ARG A 197 28.00 -7.84 2.39
CA ARG A 197 28.48 -9.19 2.75
C ARG A 197 28.05 -10.26 1.72
N ASN A 198 26.81 -10.18 1.23
CA ASN A 198 26.30 -11.09 0.22
C ASN A 198 25.58 -10.28 -0.89
N PRO A 199 26.29 -9.93 -1.98
CA PRO A 199 25.77 -9.04 -2.99
C PRO A 199 24.66 -9.68 -3.83
N GLU A 200 24.72 -10.99 -4.08
CA GLU A 200 23.71 -11.67 -4.91
C GLU A 200 22.36 -11.72 -4.19
N ALA A 201 22.37 -12.01 -2.89
CA ALA A 201 21.17 -11.96 -2.06
C ALA A 201 20.63 -10.53 -1.90
N ALA A 202 21.51 -9.55 -1.72
CA ALA A 202 21.15 -8.14 -1.59
C ALA A 202 20.54 -7.58 -2.89
N GLN A 203 21.15 -7.86 -4.04
CA GLN A 203 20.65 -7.46 -5.34
C GLN A 203 19.32 -8.12 -5.65
N LYS A 204 19.16 -9.42 -5.39
CA LYS A 204 17.86 -10.12 -5.52
C LYS A 204 16.80 -9.47 -4.64
N THR A 205 17.14 -9.06 -3.42
CA THR A 205 16.22 -8.36 -2.52
C THR A 205 15.81 -7.01 -3.09
N LEU A 206 16.76 -6.18 -3.55
CA LEU A 206 16.48 -4.87 -4.16
C LEU A 206 15.63 -5.01 -5.44
N LEU A 207 15.97 -5.96 -6.30
CA LEU A 207 15.24 -6.23 -7.52
C LEU A 207 13.82 -6.71 -7.22
N ASN A 208 13.64 -7.63 -6.27
CA ASN A 208 12.32 -8.09 -5.82
C ASN A 208 11.49 -6.95 -5.23
N SER A 209 12.12 -6.03 -4.50
CA SER A 209 11.45 -4.86 -3.92
C SER A 209 10.94 -3.89 -4.99
N ALA A 210 11.79 -3.60 -5.97
CA ALA A 210 11.45 -2.68 -7.05
C ALA A 210 10.47 -3.28 -8.05
N THR A 211 10.63 -4.56 -8.39
CA THR A 211 9.67 -5.29 -9.23
C THR A 211 8.33 -5.50 -8.55
N ALA A 212 8.30 -5.61 -7.21
CA ALA A 212 7.03 -5.69 -6.50
C ALA A 212 6.23 -4.38 -6.66
N LEU A 213 6.88 -3.22 -6.54
CA LEU A 213 6.29 -1.90 -6.79
C LEU A 213 5.78 -1.72 -8.22
N ASP A 214 6.46 -2.33 -9.20
CA ASP A 214 6.06 -2.33 -10.61
C ASP A 214 4.84 -3.21 -10.91
N SER A 215 4.44 -4.08 -9.98
CA SER A 215 3.21 -4.85 -10.14
C SER A 215 1.97 -3.95 -10.04
N TYR A 216 0.89 -4.30 -10.75
CA TYR A 216 -0.38 -3.57 -10.67
C TYR A 216 -0.92 -3.48 -9.24
N VAL A 217 -0.70 -4.52 -8.44
CA VAL A 217 -1.02 -4.58 -7.00
C VAL A 217 -0.12 -3.62 -6.20
N GLY A 218 1.13 -3.49 -6.64
CA GLY A 218 2.12 -2.57 -6.11
C GLY A 218 1.67 -1.12 -6.12
N TRP A 219 1.26 -0.70 -7.31
CA TRP A 219 0.73 0.63 -7.56
C TRP A 219 -0.59 0.90 -6.82
N ILE A 220 -1.54 -0.05 -6.82
CA ILE A 220 -2.80 0.08 -6.06
C ILE A 220 -2.50 0.32 -4.57
N ALA A 221 -1.69 -0.55 -3.95
CA ALA A 221 -1.42 -0.47 -2.53
C ALA A 221 -0.65 0.82 -2.18
N ALA A 222 0.30 1.23 -3.02
CA ALA A 222 1.04 2.46 -2.81
C ALA A 222 0.14 3.69 -2.78
N SER A 223 -0.78 3.78 -3.74
CA SER A 223 -1.64 4.94 -3.86
C SER A 223 -2.76 5.02 -2.84
N TRP A 224 -3.26 3.87 -2.39
CA TRP A 224 -4.18 3.85 -1.26
C TRP A 224 -3.50 4.31 0.02
N VAL A 225 -2.28 3.82 0.27
CA VAL A 225 -1.50 4.22 1.44
C VAL A 225 -1.19 5.71 1.42
N THR A 226 -0.66 6.23 0.32
CA THR A 226 -0.29 7.65 0.17
C THR A 226 -1.47 8.59 0.45
N PHE A 227 -2.69 8.20 0.07
CA PHE A 227 -3.88 9.00 0.34
C PHE A 227 -4.20 9.11 1.85
N PHE A 228 -4.07 8.02 2.61
CA PHE A 228 -4.40 8.01 4.04
C PHE A 228 -3.27 8.55 4.92
N THR A 229 -2.02 8.47 4.47
CA THR A 229 -0.87 8.96 5.22
C THR A 229 -0.43 10.33 4.71
N ARG A 230 -0.72 11.41 5.46
CA ARG A 230 -0.37 12.81 5.14
C ARG A 230 1.15 13.10 4.98
N ASN A 231 2.04 12.14 5.20
CA ASN A 231 3.50 12.36 5.21
C ASN A 231 4.18 11.59 4.07
N GLU A 232 4.48 12.27 2.96
CA GLU A 232 4.94 11.71 1.68
C GLU A 232 6.12 10.72 1.83
N ARG A 233 7.11 11.03 2.67
CA ARG A 233 8.27 10.12 2.91
C ARG A 233 7.90 8.82 3.61
N ASP A 234 7.05 8.84 4.63
CA ASP A 234 6.63 7.64 5.37
C ASP A 234 5.75 6.72 4.50
N THR A 235 5.01 7.32 3.56
CA THR A 235 4.11 6.59 2.65
C THR A 235 4.86 5.67 1.69
N HIS A 236 6.02 6.10 1.20
CA HIS A 236 6.81 5.30 0.27
C HIS A 236 7.51 4.13 0.98
N ILE A 237 7.84 4.30 2.27
CA ILE A 237 8.34 3.22 3.13
C ILE A 237 7.27 2.15 3.30
N LEU A 238 6.07 2.57 3.68
CA LEU A 238 4.97 1.68 3.98
C LEU A 238 4.45 0.95 2.73
N SER A 239 4.32 1.68 1.62
CA SER A 239 3.87 1.11 0.35
C SER A 239 4.80 0.01 -0.14
N SER A 240 6.12 0.24 -0.15
CA SER A 240 7.08 -0.79 -0.60
C SER A 240 7.00 -2.09 0.21
N GLN A 241 6.79 -2.00 1.53
CA GLN A 241 6.64 -3.18 2.40
C GLN A 241 5.34 -3.95 2.13
N ILE A 242 4.19 -3.27 2.05
CA ILE A 242 2.90 -3.92 1.76
C ILE A 242 2.94 -4.64 0.42
N VAL A 243 3.61 -4.04 -0.54
CA VAL A 243 3.68 -4.54 -1.90
C VAL A 243 4.57 -5.76 -2.01
N GLN A 244 5.70 -5.78 -1.31
CA GLN A 244 6.51 -6.98 -1.15
C GLN A 244 5.70 -8.11 -0.51
N ASP A 245 4.96 -7.81 0.57
CA ASP A 245 4.11 -8.78 1.26
C ASP A 245 3.02 -9.35 0.33
N LEU A 246 2.39 -8.50 -0.49
CA LEU A 246 1.36 -8.91 -1.46
C LEU A 246 1.93 -9.77 -2.61
N VAL A 247 3.07 -9.39 -3.17
CA VAL A 247 3.70 -10.12 -4.29
C VAL A 247 4.22 -11.49 -3.84
N GLN A 248 4.73 -11.58 -2.61
CA GLN A 248 5.14 -12.84 -2.00
C GLN A 248 3.92 -13.71 -1.65
N SER A 249 2.85 -13.10 -1.12
CA SER A 249 1.64 -13.83 -0.71
C SER A 249 0.65 -14.11 -1.86
N ARG A 250 0.94 -13.70 -3.10
CA ARG A 250 0.01 -13.75 -4.24
C ARG A 250 -0.68 -15.10 -4.44
N TRP A 251 0.06 -16.20 -4.29
CA TRP A 251 -0.47 -17.55 -4.49
C TRP A 251 -1.36 -17.99 -3.33
N TYR A 252 -1.05 -17.58 -2.11
CA TYR A 252 -1.90 -17.81 -0.94
C TYR A 252 -3.20 -17.00 -1.04
N MET A 253 -3.13 -15.75 -1.51
CA MET A 253 -4.30 -14.90 -1.75
C MET A 253 -5.20 -15.46 -2.86
N ALA A 254 -4.61 -15.90 -3.98
CA ALA A 254 -5.36 -16.56 -5.04
C ALA A 254 -6.00 -17.87 -4.57
N GLY A 255 -5.26 -18.69 -3.80
CA GLY A 255 -5.78 -19.91 -3.19
C GLY A 255 -6.93 -19.64 -2.22
N ALA A 256 -6.81 -18.61 -1.37
CA ALA A 256 -7.88 -18.21 -0.45
C ALA A 256 -9.13 -17.73 -1.19
N LEU A 257 -8.97 -16.96 -2.29
CA LEU A 257 -10.09 -16.50 -3.11
C LEU A 257 -10.85 -17.68 -3.72
N VAL A 258 -10.13 -18.65 -4.29
CA VAL A 258 -10.74 -19.89 -4.81
C VAL A 258 -11.41 -20.68 -3.69
N ALA A 259 -10.78 -20.80 -2.52
CA ALA A 259 -11.36 -21.49 -1.37
C ALA A 259 -12.66 -20.83 -0.89
N VAL A 260 -12.73 -19.50 -0.86
CA VAL A 260 -13.95 -18.75 -0.50
C VAL A 260 -15.05 -19.00 -1.53
N VAL A 261 -14.73 -18.96 -2.84
CA VAL A 261 -15.71 -19.28 -3.89
C VAL A 261 -16.26 -20.69 -3.69
N ILE A 262 -15.40 -21.68 -3.48
CA ILE A 262 -15.80 -23.08 -3.23
C ILE A 262 -16.67 -23.16 -1.96
N LEU A 263 -16.28 -22.49 -0.87
CA LEU A 263 -17.04 -22.47 0.38
C LEU A 263 -18.43 -21.85 0.19
N CYS A 264 -18.54 -20.77 -0.59
CA CYS A 264 -19.82 -20.17 -0.96
C CYS A 264 -20.69 -21.15 -1.76
N PHE A 265 -20.13 -21.85 -2.74
CA PHE A 265 -20.85 -22.89 -3.50
C PHE A 265 -21.32 -24.02 -2.58
N ILE A 266 -20.46 -24.52 -1.69
CA ILE A 266 -20.81 -25.53 -0.70
C ILE A 266 -21.93 -25.03 0.20
N TYR A 267 -21.86 -23.79 0.67
CA TYR A 267 -22.90 -23.21 1.53
C TYR A 267 -24.27 -23.13 0.84
N ILE A 268 -24.30 -22.70 -0.44
CA ILE A 268 -25.52 -22.70 -1.25
C ILE A 268 -26.07 -24.12 -1.42
N LEU A 269 -25.19 -25.11 -1.64
CA LEU A 269 -25.60 -26.52 -1.71
C LEU A 269 -26.09 -27.05 -0.35
N LEU A 270 -25.48 -26.68 0.78
CA LEU A 270 -25.91 -27.11 2.12
C LEU A 270 -27.28 -26.54 2.51
N LEU A 271 -27.56 -25.29 2.13
CA LEU A 271 -28.89 -24.66 2.23
C LEU A 271 -29.96 -25.39 1.41
N ARG A 272 -29.61 -26.38 0.57
CA ARG A 272 -30.59 -27.22 -0.12
C ARG A 272 -31.05 -28.38 0.74
N TRP A 273 -30.10 -29.15 1.26
CA TRP A 273 -30.38 -30.43 1.90
C TRP A 273 -30.86 -30.24 3.34
N VAL A 274 -30.35 -29.22 4.04
CA VAL A 274 -30.50 -29.11 5.50
C VAL A 274 -30.59 -27.64 5.97
N VAL A 275 -31.52 -26.83 5.43
CA VAL A 275 -31.66 -25.39 5.77
C VAL A 275 -31.70 -25.11 7.27
N GLY A 276 -32.54 -25.84 8.02
CA GLY A 276 -32.79 -25.55 9.44
C GLY A 276 -31.52 -25.66 10.29
N PRO A 277 -30.87 -26.84 10.33
CA PRO A 277 -29.61 -27.00 11.04
C PRO A 277 -28.49 -26.09 10.53
N VAL A 278 -28.40 -25.83 9.21
CA VAL A 278 -27.37 -24.94 8.66
C VAL A 278 -27.53 -23.50 9.18
N VAL A 279 -28.76 -22.97 9.22
CA VAL A 279 -29.03 -21.63 9.75
C VAL A 279 -28.73 -21.57 11.25
N TRP A 280 -29.21 -22.53 12.04
CA TRP A 280 -28.93 -22.55 13.48
C TRP A 280 -27.44 -22.72 13.79
N LEU A 281 -26.72 -23.57 13.04
CA LEU A 281 -25.28 -23.75 13.17
C LEU A 281 -24.52 -22.47 12.79
N SER A 282 -24.97 -21.73 11.77
CA SER A 282 -24.35 -20.46 11.41
C SER A 282 -24.57 -19.36 12.45
N ILE A 283 -25.77 -19.29 13.06
CA ILE A 283 -26.07 -18.37 14.16
C ILE A 283 -25.25 -18.74 15.39
N ALA A 284 -25.25 -20.02 15.77
CA ALA A 284 -24.47 -20.50 16.91
C ALA A 284 -22.97 -20.31 16.70
N GLY A 285 -22.46 -20.59 15.50
CA GLY A 285 -21.07 -20.40 15.12
C GLY A 285 -20.65 -18.93 15.18
N PHE A 286 -21.50 -18.02 14.70
CA PHE A 286 -21.22 -16.59 14.79
C PHE A 286 -21.19 -16.09 16.24
N LEU A 287 -22.15 -16.51 17.07
CA LEU A 287 -22.14 -16.20 18.51
C LEU A 287 -20.90 -16.80 19.20
N ALA A 288 -20.50 -18.02 18.85
CA ALA A 288 -19.31 -18.66 19.39
C ALA A 288 -18.02 -17.92 18.99
N LEU A 289 -17.90 -17.48 17.72
CA LEU A 289 -16.78 -16.69 17.25
C LEU A 289 -16.70 -15.32 17.94
N LEU A 290 -17.83 -14.64 18.15
CA LEU A 290 -17.88 -13.39 18.91
C LEU A 290 -17.51 -13.61 20.39
N GLY A 291 -18.00 -14.69 21.00
CA GLY A 291 -17.62 -15.06 22.37
C GLY A 291 -16.13 -15.38 22.49
N PHE A 292 -15.56 -16.09 21.51
CA PHE A 292 -14.13 -16.38 21.44
C PHE A 292 -13.29 -15.10 21.22
N ALA A 293 -13.73 -14.20 20.34
CA ALA A 293 -13.08 -12.90 20.15
C ALA A 293 -13.10 -12.08 21.45
N MET A 294 -14.23 -12.05 22.16
CA MET A 294 -14.37 -11.40 23.46
C MET A 294 -13.41 -12.01 24.50
N TYR A 295 -13.27 -13.34 24.53
CA TYR A 295 -12.28 -14.02 25.37
C TYR A 295 -10.84 -13.63 25.05
N LEU A 296 -10.47 -13.62 23.76
CA LEU A 296 -9.13 -13.17 23.34
C LEU A 296 -8.88 -11.72 23.74
N CYS A 297 -9.87 -10.84 23.60
CA CYS A 297 -9.73 -9.44 23.98
C CYS A 297 -9.56 -9.28 25.49
N TYR A 298 -10.28 -10.05 26.29
CA TYR A 298 -10.12 -10.07 27.75
C TYR A 298 -8.72 -10.59 28.16
N LYS A 299 -8.24 -11.69 27.55
CA LYS A 299 -6.90 -12.23 27.82
C LYS A 299 -5.80 -11.24 27.46
N ASN A 300 -5.90 -10.55 26.32
CA ASN A 300 -4.94 -9.52 25.93
C ASN A 300 -5.02 -8.30 26.86
N PHE A 301 -6.23 -7.87 27.25
CA PHE A 301 -6.41 -6.80 28.23
C PHE A 301 -5.68 -7.11 29.55
N GLU A 302 -5.87 -8.31 30.12
CA GLU A 302 -5.15 -8.71 31.33
C GLU A 302 -3.63 -8.71 31.13
N TYR A 303 -3.16 -9.26 30.00
CA TYR A 303 -1.74 -9.37 29.70
C TYR A 303 -1.05 -8.00 29.63
N TYR A 304 -1.65 -7.04 28.90
CA TYR A 304 -1.10 -5.70 28.74
C TYR A 304 -1.33 -4.78 29.94
N LYS A 305 -2.34 -5.08 30.78
CA LYS A 305 -2.51 -4.43 32.08
C LYS A 305 -1.41 -4.85 33.06
N ALA A 306 -1.00 -6.12 33.02
CA ALA A 306 0.08 -6.64 33.86
C ALA A 306 1.48 -6.27 33.35
N ASN A 307 1.66 -6.12 32.03
CA ASN A 307 2.93 -5.81 31.39
C ASN A 307 2.84 -4.52 30.56
N PRO A 308 2.97 -3.34 31.19
CA PRO A 308 2.99 -2.08 30.45
C PRO A 308 4.27 -2.00 29.61
N VAL A 309 4.11 -1.98 28.29
CA VAL A 309 5.22 -1.83 27.34
C VAL A 309 5.50 -0.36 27.05
N GLY A 310 6.78 0.03 27.10
CA GLY A 310 7.26 1.35 26.69
C GLY A 310 7.13 1.54 25.18
N LEU A 311 6.66 2.72 24.74
CA LEU A 311 6.31 2.98 23.35
C LEU A 311 7.58 3.20 22.49
N TYR A 312 7.80 2.36 21.47
CA TYR A 312 8.74 2.67 20.40
C TYR A 312 7.95 3.30 19.25
N GLN A 313 8.11 4.61 19.01
CA GLN A 313 7.57 5.23 17.81
C GLN A 313 8.31 4.68 16.59
N THR A 314 7.60 3.92 15.77
CA THR A 314 8.09 3.42 14.49
C THR A 314 7.15 3.94 13.41
N THR A 315 7.71 4.26 12.24
CA THR A 315 6.98 4.86 11.11
C THR A 315 6.27 3.83 10.23
N ASN A 316 6.36 2.53 10.56
CA ASN A 316 5.75 1.45 9.78
C ASN A 316 4.34 1.11 10.28
N LEU A 317 3.38 0.77 9.39
CA LEU A 317 1.99 0.42 9.74
C LEU A 317 1.90 -0.75 10.72
N LYS A 318 2.77 -1.75 10.58
CA LYS A 318 2.88 -2.86 11.55
C LYS A 318 3.24 -2.35 12.93
N GLY A 319 4.18 -1.40 12.99
CA GLY A 319 4.59 -0.74 14.23
C GLY A 319 3.51 0.18 14.80
N TYR A 320 2.77 0.91 13.94
CA TYR A 320 1.61 1.71 14.36
C TYR A 320 0.48 0.84 14.90
N ALA A 321 0.10 -0.23 14.18
CA ALA A 321 -0.88 -1.20 14.65
C ALA A 321 -0.44 -1.84 15.97
N GLN A 322 0.81 -2.28 16.07
CA GLN A 322 1.39 -2.79 17.31
C GLN A 322 1.38 -1.75 18.43
N SER A 323 1.60 -0.47 18.14
CA SER A 323 1.56 0.60 19.16
C SER A 323 0.15 0.81 19.72
N ILE A 324 -0.89 0.62 18.90
CA ILE A 324 -2.29 0.66 19.32
C ILE A 324 -2.62 -0.61 20.11
N PHE A 325 -2.39 -1.79 19.55
CA PHE A 325 -2.70 -3.07 20.20
C PHE A 325 -1.81 -3.40 21.40
N ALA A 326 -0.72 -2.66 21.64
CA ALA A 326 0.10 -2.77 22.84
C ALA A 326 -0.49 -2.04 24.05
N LYS A 327 -1.46 -1.14 23.85
CA LYS A 327 -2.10 -0.39 24.93
C LYS A 327 -3.30 -1.16 25.47
N TYR A 328 -3.33 -1.39 26.78
CA TYR A 328 -4.44 -2.08 27.45
C TYR A 328 -5.80 -1.37 27.25
N GLU A 329 -5.81 -0.04 27.15
CA GLU A 329 -7.02 0.77 26.91
C GLU A 329 -7.74 0.38 25.62
N THR A 330 -6.99 0.01 24.57
CA THR A 330 -7.58 -0.37 23.28
C THR A 330 -8.33 -1.69 23.37
N TRP A 331 -7.77 -2.66 24.10
CA TRP A 331 -8.42 -3.93 24.36
C TRP A 331 -9.66 -3.78 25.25
N LEU A 332 -9.66 -2.83 26.19
CA LEU A 332 -10.83 -2.53 27.01
C LEU A 332 -11.99 -1.96 26.17
N VAL A 333 -11.71 -0.96 25.34
CA VAL A 333 -12.74 -0.36 24.45
C VAL A 333 -13.30 -1.41 23.50
N LEU A 334 -12.43 -2.22 22.89
CA LEU A 334 -12.81 -3.28 21.96
C LEU A 334 -13.65 -4.36 22.67
N LEU A 335 -13.27 -4.74 23.89
CA LEU A 335 -14.03 -5.68 24.73
C LEU A 335 -15.45 -5.17 25.02
N ILE A 336 -15.60 -3.91 25.43
CA ILE A 336 -16.93 -3.31 25.70
C ILE A 336 -17.78 -3.28 24.43
N ALA A 337 -17.20 -2.87 23.29
CA ALA A 337 -17.92 -2.82 22.02
C ALA A 337 -18.41 -4.21 21.58
N LEU A 338 -17.54 -5.23 21.65
CA LEU A 338 -17.92 -6.62 21.34
C LEU A 338 -18.97 -7.18 22.30
N ALA A 339 -18.88 -6.84 23.59
CA ALA A 339 -19.86 -7.28 24.58
C ALA A 339 -21.26 -6.70 24.29
N ILE A 340 -21.35 -5.41 23.97
CA ILE A 340 -22.63 -4.77 23.59
C ILE A 340 -23.22 -5.42 22.34
N ILE A 341 -22.41 -5.61 21.29
CA ILE A 341 -22.83 -6.26 20.05
C ILE A 341 -23.31 -7.69 20.31
N PHE A 342 -22.57 -8.46 21.12
CA PHE A 342 -22.94 -9.82 21.48
C PHE A 342 -24.28 -9.88 22.21
N VAL A 343 -24.50 -9.01 23.20
CA VAL A 343 -25.77 -8.93 23.95
C VAL A 343 -26.93 -8.56 23.03
N ILE A 344 -26.78 -7.54 22.18
CA ILE A 344 -27.82 -7.13 21.23
C ILE A 344 -28.19 -8.30 20.30
N LEU A 345 -27.18 -8.95 19.70
CA LEU A 345 -27.41 -10.09 18.80
C LEU A 345 -28.06 -11.26 19.51
N LEU A 346 -27.63 -11.57 20.74
CA LEU A 346 -28.21 -12.64 21.55
C LEU A 346 -29.68 -12.34 21.88
N LEU A 347 -30.01 -11.10 22.27
CA LEU A 347 -31.39 -10.67 22.50
C LEU A 347 -32.22 -10.78 21.23
N VAL A 348 -31.69 -10.33 20.08
CA VAL A 348 -32.36 -10.47 18.78
C VAL A 348 -32.65 -11.95 18.48
N VAL A 349 -31.69 -12.86 18.66
CA VAL A 349 -31.90 -14.29 18.43
C VAL A 349 -32.95 -14.88 19.37
N ILE A 350 -32.96 -14.51 20.66
CA ILE A 350 -33.94 -14.99 21.63
C ILE A 350 -35.35 -14.48 21.29
N PHE A 351 -35.52 -13.17 21.10
CA PHE A 351 -36.82 -12.56 20.87
C PHE A 351 -37.39 -12.88 19.47
N LEU A 352 -36.53 -12.94 18.46
CA LEU A 352 -36.96 -13.22 17.08
C LEU A 352 -36.95 -14.72 16.75
N ARG A 353 -36.75 -15.64 17.72
CA ARG A 353 -36.73 -17.10 17.46
C ARG A 353 -37.92 -17.59 16.63
N SER A 354 -39.12 -17.07 16.90
CA SER A 354 -40.35 -17.42 16.17
C SER A 354 -40.39 -16.84 14.75
N ARG A 355 -39.76 -15.68 14.53
CA ARG A 355 -39.62 -15.08 13.21
C ARG A 355 -38.53 -15.78 12.39
N ILE A 356 -37.45 -16.21 13.04
CA ILE A 356 -36.33 -16.95 12.41
C ILE A 356 -36.82 -18.29 11.86
N THR A 357 -37.70 -19.01 12.56
CA THR A 357 -38.27 -20.27 12.04
C THR A 357 -39.16 -20.05 10.82
N ILE A 358 -39.93 -18.96 10.76
CA ILE A 358 -40.69 -18.56 9.57
C ILE A 358 -39.73 -18.21 8.42
N ALA A 359 -38.67 -17.46 8.69
CA ALA A 359 -37.65 -17.12 7.70
C ALA A 359 -36.94 -18.36 7.14
N ILE A 360 -36.64 -19.36 7.97
CA ILE A 360 -36.08 -20.65 7.54
C ILE A 360 -37.02 -21.36 6.54
N ALA A 361 -38.33 -21.32 6.77
CA ALA A 361 -39.31 -21.88 5.85
C ALA A 361 -39.34 -21.13 4.52
N LEU A 362 -39.26 -19.79 4.55
CA LEU A 362 -39.16 -18.96 3.34
C LEU A 362 -37.86 -19.23 2.56
N ILE A 363 -36.71 -19.33 3.24
CA ILE A 363 -35.41 -19.64 2.63
C ILE A 363 -35.43 -21.03 1.99
N ARG A 364 -36.09 -22.02 2.62
CA ARG A 364 -36.25 -23.37 2.07
C ARG A 364 -36.99 -23.37 0.74
N GLU A 365 -38.08 -22.62 0.61
CA GLU A 365 -38.81 -22.55 -0.65
C GLU A 365 -38.09 -21.67 -1.68
N GLY A 366 -37.44 -20.59 -1.22
CA GLY A 366 -36.58 -19.75 -2.06
C GLY A 366 -35.40 -20.52 -2.67
N SER A 367 -34.72 -21.37 -1.91
CA SER A 367 -33.58 -22.16 -2.40
C SER A 367 -33.99 -23.21 -3.44
N LYS A 368 -35.19 -23.80 -3.32
CA LYS A 368 -35.77 -24.67 -4.35
C LYS A 368 -36.04 -23.91 -5.65
N ALA A 369 -36.63 -22.72 -5.56
CA ALA A 369 -36.91 -21.88 -6.72
C ALA A 369 -35.62 -21.42 -7.43
N VAL A 370 -34.61 -20.97 -6.68
CA VAL A 370 -33.29 -20.57 -7.22
C VAL A 370 -32.62 -21.73 -7.95
N THR A 371 -32.77 -22.98 -7.48
CA THR A 371 -32.18 -24.17 -8.11
C THR A 371 -32.90 -24.56 -9.41
N ALA A 372 -34.20 -24.28 -9.53
CA ALA A 372 -34.94 -24.51 -10.78
C ALA A 372 -34.45 -23.61 -11.91
N ILE A 373 -33.90 -22.44 -11.57
CA ILE A 373 -33.34 -21.48 -12.53
C ILE A 373 -31.83 -21.66 -12.60
N LYS A 374 -31.36 -22.54 -13.50
CA LYS A 374 -29.94 -22.92 -13.65
C LYS A 374 -28.99 -21.73 -13.85
N THR A 375 -29.47 -20.62 -14.41
CA THR A 375 -28.69 -19.39 -14.64
C THR A 375 -28.43 -18.57 -13.37
N THR A 376 -29.23 -18.73 -12.32
CA THR A 376 -29.08 -17.99 -11.06
C THR A 376 -27.80 -18.35 -10.31
N VAL A 377 -27.24 -19.54 -10.56
CA VAL A 377 -25.96 -19.98 -9.99
C VAL A 377 -24.77 -19.15 -10.50
N LEU A 378 -24.87 -18.59 -11.71
CA LEU A 378 -23.87 -17.66 -12.29
C LEU A 378 -24.06 -16.22 -11.83
N PHE A 379 -25.20 -15.88 -11.22
CA PHE A 379 -25.50 -14.51 -10.81
C PHE A 379 -24.42 -13.89 -9.89
N PRO A 380 -23.86 -14.58 -8.88
CA PRO A 380 -22.83 -14.01 -8.00
C PRO A 380 -21.54 -13.56 -8.72
N ILE A 381 -21.25 -14.09 -9.91
CA ILE A 381 -20.06 -13.72 -10.69
C ILE A 381 -20.21 -12.29 -11.23
N PHE A 382 -21.41 -11.89 -11.62
CA PHE A 382 -21.65 -10.56 -12.19
C PHE A 382 -21.39 -9.42 -11.19
N PRO A 383 -21.93 -9.42 -9.95
CA PRO A 383 -21.57 -8.46 -8.92
C PRO A 383 -20.07 -8.48 -8.59
N TRP A 384 -19.41 -9.65 -8.65
CA TRP A 384 -17.98 -9.74 -8.42
C TRP A 384 -17.17 -9.01 -9.49
N ILE A 385 -17.49 -9.24 -10.77
CA ILE A 385 -16.86 -8.53 -11.90
C ILE A 385 -17.13 -7.02 -11.79
N LEU A 386 -18.36 -6.63 -11.49
CA LEU A 386 -18.74 -5.23 -11.31
C LEU A 386 -18.01 -4.59 -10.13
N GLN A 387 -17.88 -5.30 -9.00
CA GLN A 387 -17.12 -4.84 -7.83
C GLN A 387 -15.64 -4.64 -8.17
N CYS A 388 -15.02 -5.58 -8.89
CA CYS A 388 -13.65 -5.41 -9.38
C CYS A 388 -13.53 -4.18 -10.29
N GLY A 389 -14.49 -3.95 -11.19
CA GLY A 389 -14.54 -2.78 -12.06
C GLY A 389 -14.65 -1.46 -11.29
N VAL A 390 -15.53 -1.41 -10.29
CA VAL A 390 -15.71 -0.23 -9.43
C VAL A 390 -14.45 0.06 -8.60
N ILE A 391 -13.81 -0.98 -8.05
CA ILE A 391 -12.53 -0.83 -7.33
C ILE A 391 -11.44 -0.31 -8.27
N ALA A 392 -11.30 -0.89 -9.46
CA ALA A 392 -10.30 -0.46 -10.44
C ALA A 392 -10.52 0.99 -10.89
N TYR A 393 -11.77 1.38 -11.18
CA TYR A 393 -12.11 2.77 -11.46
C TYR A 393 -11.79 3.69 -10.29
N GLY A 394 -12.16 3.30 -9.07
CA GLY A 394 -11.88 4.06 -7.85
C GLY A 394 -10.39 4.29 -7.65
N VAL A 395 -9.56 3.28 -7.88
CA VAL A 395 -8.08 3.42 -7.85
C VAL A 395 -7.62 4.42 -8.91
N LEU A 396 -8.05 4.27 -10.17
CA LEU A 396 -7.64 5.15 -11.25
C LEU A 396 -7.99 6.62 -10.96
N VAL A 397 -9.22 6.88 -10.52
CA VAL A 397 -9.65 8.22 -10.12
C VAL A 397 -8.83 8.75 -8.95
N LEU A 398 -8.54 7.92 -7.95
CA LEU A 398 -7.72 8.29 -6.80
C LEU A 398 -6.31 8.72 -7.22
N MET A 399 -5.72 8.01 -8.17
CA MET A 399 -4.40 8.33 -8.74
C MET A 399 -4.40 9.71 -9.39
N PHE A 400 -5.36 9.93 -10.27
CA PHE A 400 -5.48 11.22 -10.93
C PHE A 400 -5.72 12.34 -9.92
N LEU A 401 -6.53 12.11 -8.88
CA LEU A 401 -6.75 13.08 -7.81
C LEU A 401 -5.49 13.39 -7.01
N MET A 402 -4.71 12.39 -6.63
CA MET A 402 -3.46 12.61 -5.89
C MET A 402 -2.42 13.38 -6.71
N SER A 403 -2.46 13.26 -8.03
CA SER A 403 -1.59 14.05 -8.91
C SER A 403 -1.96 15.53 -9.00
N ILE A 404 -3.14 15.97 -8.52
CA ILE A 404 -3.65 17.34 -8.72
C ILE A 404 -3.10 18.34 -7.67
N GLY A 405 -2.30 17.88 -6.71
CA GLY A 405 -1.66 18.74 -5.72
C GLY A 405 -0.28 19.26 -6.13
N ASP A 406 0.03 20.50 -5.72
CA ASP A 406 1.39 21.02 -5.77
C ASP A 406 2.24 20.39 -4.65
N SER A 407 3.49 20.04 -4.95
CA SER A 407 4.39 19.42 -3.97
C SER A 407 4.87 20.44 -2.94
N ALA A 408 4.55 20.19 -1.67
CA ALA A 408 5.06 20.94 -0.54
C ALA A 408 6.33 20.25 0.02
N PHE A 409 7.49 20.89 -0.15
CA PHE A 409 8.76 20.34 0.32
C PHE A 409 9.01 20.71 1.79
N ARG A 410 9.40 19.71 2.59
CA ARG A 410 9.88 19.91 3.97
C ARG A 410 11.38 19.66 4.04
N VAL A 411 12.14 20.70 4.32
CA VAL A 411 13.56 20.59 4.67
C VAL A 411 13.68 19.91 6.04
N VAL A 412 14.55 18.93 6.16
CA VAL A 412 14.87 18.21 7.40
C VAL A 412 16.37 18.32 7.63
N ASN A 413 16.79 18.48 8.89
CA ASN A 413 18.17 18.71 9.29
C ASN A 413 18.77 20.03 8.78
N PHE A 414 18.16 21.16 9.15
CA PHE A 414 18.94 22.40 9.20
C PHE A 414 20.01 22.25 10.29
N LYS A 415 21.29 22.17 9.89
CA LYS A 415 22.35 22.69 10.77
C LYS A 415 22.10 24.19 10.91
N ASN A 416 22.40 24.77 12.07
CA ASN A 416 22.33 26.22 12.31
C ASN A 416 23.17 26.96 11.26
N ASP A 417 22.57 27.28 10.12
CA ASP A 417 23.16 28.06 9.05
C ASP A 417 22.55 29.46 9.14
N THR A 418 23.40 30.45 9.40
CA THR A 418 22.99 31.84 9.62
C THR A 418 22.61 32.58 8.34
N THR A 419 22.62 31.89 7.20
CA THR A 419 22.38 32.46 5.86
C THR A 419 20.97 32.23 5.32
N CYS A 420 20.14 31.44 6.01
CA CYS A 420 18.74 31.25 5.65
C CYS A 420 17.84 32.15 6.51
N ASP A 421 17.29 33.21 5.91
CA ASP A 421 16.27 34.07 6.52
C ASP A 421 14.91 33.36 6.50
N CYS A 422 14.76 32.39 7.40
CA CYS A 422 13.46 31.91 7.81
C CYS A 422 13.03 32.83 8.96
N ALA A 423 11.95 33.59 8.78
CA ALA A 423 11.50 34.57 9.77
C ALA A 423 11.05 33.88 11.08
N GLY A 424 11.98 33.57 12.00
CA GLY A 424 11.68 32.99 13.30
C GLY A 424 12.85 32.30 14.02
N ILE A 425 12.69 32.10 15.33
CA ILE A 425 13.57 31.26 16.16
C ILE A 425 13.04 29.82 16.06
N TYR A 426 13.85 28.91 15.53
CA TYR A 426 13.48 27.51 15.29
C TYR A 426 14.11 26.57 16.33
N THR A 427 13.32 25.67 16.89
CA THR A 427 13.81 24.51 17.66
C THR A 427 13.99 23.31 16.73
N GLU A 428 14.77 22.30 17.13
CA GLU A 428 14.70 20.96 16.52
C GLU A 428 13.22 20.57 16.32
N TRP A 429 12.86 20.07 15.14
CA TRP A 429 11.49 19.68 14.71
C TRP A 429 10.54 20.79 14.23
N SER A 430 10.96 22.04 14.17
CA SER A 430 10.12 23.11 13.61
C SER A 430 10.06 23.08 12.07
N THR A 431 8.89 23.39 11.52
CA THR A 431 8.60 23.38 10.07
C THR A 431 8.63 24.79 9.51
N CYS A 432 9.39 25.02 8.43
CA CYS A 432 9.36 26.27 7.69
C CYS A 432 8.91 26.05 6.24
N TRP A 433 8.07 26.95 5.74
CA TRP A 433 7.59 26.96 4.36
C TRP A 433 8.52 27.87 3.55
N VAL A 434 9.20 27.32 2.55
CA VAL A 434 10.01 28.11 1.61
C VAL A 434 9.28 28.15 0.28
N SER A 435 8.81 29.32 -0.13
CA SER A 435 8.34 29.54 -1.50
C SER A 435 9.55 29.85 -2.37
N PHE A 436 9.85 28.99 -3.33
CA PHE A 436 10.75 29.37 -4.43
C PHE A 436 9.92 30.14 -5.45
N GLY A 437 10.23 31.44 -5.58
CA GLY A 437 9.70 32.32 -6.62
C GLY A 437 10.52 32.25 -7.89
#